data_AF-A0A1M6SM85-F1
#
_entry.id   AF-A0A1M6SM85-F1
#
_cell.length_a   1.000
_cell.length_b   1.000
_cell.length_c   1.000
_cell.angle_alpha   90.00
_cell.angle_beta   90.00
_cell.angle_gamma   90.00
#
_symmetry.space_group_name_H-M   'P 1'
#
loop_
_entity.id
_entity.type
_entity.pdbx_description
1 polymer ?
#
loop_
_entity_poly.entity_id
_entity_poly.type
_entity_poly.pdbx_seq_one_letter_code
_entity_poly.pdbx_strand_id
1 'polypeptide(L)'
;MENHLYWITDLVYVVVLAIILRHSYIYRDEISPLNRAFRKLLAWSVFFCFQDAVWELSSFEAVGIPSLFFVTSTVFHVCTIVSAYFWLDFLLTFLRKGFQHQKAFRVFGVVIVSLQLILVVRNFFYPTIFSISEDNAYVAESLRWVAMLAPHLIIVVAGLVMAYFCIKNSRKDDGRQFPVLMFVIMPFIFGILQLQFSGCPFNSMSYFIGCCIVHIFIAAREHNERMTVEANTDGLTKVFNRHAMEEDAKRYRNDPLEDSAIVYSIDINGLKQVNDSLGQEAGNELVLAAAACISRAFGSKGKVYRYGGEEFMVLARFDGDGTFFKTRLLNEVSRWQGQKVKELALSIGFAEKRNFPMSDVVELKAIADNMMRLDKSNYYRNKGVDRRKLREAFGAVCNSYTKILKLNLATDTFDIVQMDPSERDPRRGFSTEHSKWLENYARQGRVYIDDVKNFLQQTDLENLRKHFVNGRKSFSFVYRKNTKLGVETALMELLRASDYTDESPNVFLYVKSMNTSVKKSD
;
A
#
# COMPACT_ATOMS: atom_id res chain seq x y z
N MET A 1 -36.74 -33.65 -35.85
CA MET A 1 -35.69 -33.73 -34.80
C MET A 1 -35.50 -32.32 -34.27
N GLU A 2 -36.45 -31.85 -33.49
CA GLU A 2 -36.28 -30.59 -32.76
C GLU A 2 -35.39 -30.89 -31.55
N ASN A 3 -34.38 -30.05 -31.32
CA ASN A 3 -33.25 -30.39 -30.45
C ASN A 3 -33.65 -30.41 -28.96
N HIS A 4 -34.13 -31.56 -28.49
CA HIS A 4 -34.50 -31.86 -27.09
C HIS A 4 -33.32 -31.92 -26.10
N LEU A 5 -32.20 -31.24 -26.38
CA LEU A 5 -30.98 -31.25 -25.56
C LEU A 5 -30.78 -29.96 -24.74
N TYR A 6 -31.68 -28.97 -24.82
CA TYR A 6 -31.50 -27.71 -24.10
C TYR A 6 -31.45 -27.89 -22.57
N TRP A 7 -32.38 -28.63 -21.96
CA TRP A 7 -32.36 -28.90 -20.51
C TRP A 7 -31.02 -29.51 -20.02
N ILE A 8 -30.29 -30.23 -20.87
CA ILE A 8 -28.94 -30.74 -20.56
C ILE A 8 -27.96 -29.59 -20.39
N THR A 9 -28.02 -28.56 -21.24
CA THR A 9 -27.14 -27.39 -21.12
C THR A 9 -27.39 -26.61 -19.84
N ASP A 10 -28.64 -26.47 -19.42
CA ASP A 10 -28.96 -25.85 -18.12
C ASP A 10 -28.47 -26.67 -16.94
N LEU A 11 -28.57 -28.00 -16.99
CA LEU A 11 -27.98 -28.85 -15.95
C LEU A 11 -26.45 -28.71 -15.89
N VAL A 12 -25.78 -28.55 -17.02
CA VAL A 12 -24.34 -28.22 -17.05
C VAL A 12 -24.09 -26.87 -16.37
N TYR A 13 -24.91 -25.85 -16.62
CA TYR A 13 -24.80 -24.55 -15.94
C TYR A 13 -25.00 -24.69 -14.43
N VAL A 14 -26.01 -25.45 -13.98
CA VAL A 14 -26.26 -25.76 -12.56
C VAL A 14 -25.03 -26.36 -11.90
N VAL A 15 -24.44 -27.38 -12.50
CA VAL A 15 -23.26 -28.07 -11.95
C VAL A 15 -22.08 -27.10 -11.82
N VAL A 16 -21.77 -26.35 -12.87
CA VAL A 16 -20.64 -25.42 -12.87
C VAL A 16 -20.86 -24.29 -11.86
N LEU A 17 -22.06 -23.68 -11.81
CA LEU A 17 -22.36 -22.63 -10.85
C LEU A 17 -22.37 -23.14 -9.41
N ALA A 18 -22.81 -24.38 -9.16
CA ALA A 18 -22.75 -25.01 -7.84
C ALA A 18 -21.30 -25.25 -7.39
N ILE A 19 -20.40 -25.64 -8.30
CA ILE A 19 -18.96 -25.74 -8.02
C ILE A 19 -18.40 -24.37 -7.65
N ILE A 20 -18.72 -23.32 -8.42
CA ILE A 20 -18.28 -21.95 -8.14
C ILE A 20 -18.82 -21.46 -6.78
N LEU A 21 -20.08 -21.76 -6.47
CA LEU A 21 -20.71 -21.42 -5.19
C LEU A 21 -19.98 -22.11 -4.04
N ARG A 22 -19.72 -23.42 -4.14
CA ARG A 22 -18.96 -24.17 -3.13
C ARG A 22 -17.55 -23.62 -2.96
N HIS A 23 -16.84 -23.35 -4.05
CA HIS A 23 -15.52 -22.73 -4.02
C HIS A 23 -15.56 -21.37 -3.30
N SER A 24 -16.57 -20.54 -3.57
CA SER A 24 -16.78 -19.25 -2.91
C SER A 24 -16.99 -19.40 -1.39
N TYR A 25 -17.66 -20.46 -0.92
CA TYR A 25 -17.81 -20.72 0.51
C TYR A 25 -16.50 -21.17 1.18
N ILE A 26 -15.68 -21.96 0.48
CA ILE A 26 -14.43 -22.51 1.04
C ILE A 26 -13.32 -21.47 1.10
N TYR A 27 -13.12 -20.70 0.02
CA TYR A 27 -11.89 -19.91 -0.16
C TYR A 27 -12.07 -18.40 0.03
N ARG A 28 -13.30 -17.91 0.21
CA ARG A 28 -13.56 -16.47 0.34
C ARG A 28 -14.09 -16.09 1.72
N ASP A 29 -13.69 -14.93 2.19
CA ASP A 29 -14.11 -14.41 3.50
C ASP A 29 -15.61 -14.09 3.51
N GLU A 30 -16.31 -14.58 4.53
CA GLU A 30 -17.75 -14.35 4.75
C GLU A 30 -18.09 -12.94 5.24
N ILE A 31 -17.11 -12.26 5.85
CA ILE A 31 -17.24 -10.90 6.37
C ILE A 31 -17.38 -9.88 5.21
N SER A 32 -16.80 -10.19 4.04
CA SER A 32 -16.85 -9.31 2.87
C SER A 32 -18.30 -9.19 2.35
N PRO A 33 -18.90 -7.98 2.36
CA PRO A 33 -20.25 -7.76 1.83
C PRO A 33 -20.35 -8.14 0.34
N LEU A 34 -19.26 -7.96 -0.42
CA LEU A 34 -19.18 -8.34 -1.82
C LEU A 34 -19.30 -9.86 -2.00
N ASN A 35 -18.53 -10.64 -1.23
CA ASN A 35 -18.58 -12.10 -1.32
C ASN A 35 -19.96 -12.63 -0.92
N ARG A 36 -20.60 -12.03 0.08
CA ARG A 36 -21.96 -12.37 0.48
C ARG A 36 -22.97 -12.10 -0.62
N ALA A 37 -22.93 -10.93 -1.24
CA ALA A 37 -23.80 -10.59 -2.37
C ALA A 37 -23.55 -11.52 -3.57
N PHE A 38 -22.28 -11.85 -3.85
CA PHE A 38 -21.93 -12.79 -4.92
C PHE A 38 -22.46 -14.20 -4.67
N ARG A 39 -22.39 -14.71 -3.44
CA ARG A 39 -22.96 -16.01 -3.07
C ARG A 39 -24.48 -16.05 -3.23
N LYS A 40 -25.18 -14.97 -2.85
CA LYS A 40 -26.64 -14.86 -3.06
C LYS A 40 -27.00 -14.90 -4.54
N LEU A 41 -26.27 -14.13 -5.36
CA LEU A 41 -26.42 -14.13 -6.81
C LEU A 41 -26.18 -15.53 -7.40
N LEU A 42 -25.07 -16.19 -7.03
CA LEU A 42 -24.76 -17.54 -7.52
C LEU A 42 -25.82 -18.57 -7.11
N ALA A 43 -26.25 -18.57 -5.84
CA ALA A 43 -27.29 -19.48 -5.36
C ALA A 43 -28.61 -19.28 -6.12
N TRP A 44 -28.95 -18.01 -6.40
CA TRP A 44 -30.11 -17.68 -7.20
C TRP A 44 -29.95 -18.14 -8.66
N SER A 45 -28.79 -17.94 -9.28
CA SER A 45 -28.53 -18.39 -10.65
C SER A 45 -28.52 -19.92 -10.78
N VAL A 46 -28.03 -20.65 -9.78
CA VAL A 46 -28.16 -22.11 -9.71
C VAL A 46 -29.63 -22.53 -9.71
N PHE A 47 -30.45 -21.89 -8.86
CA PHE A 47 -31.89 -22.16 -8.79
C PHE A 47 -32.60 -21.80 -10.11
N PHE A 48 -32.25 -20.67 -10.72
CA PHE A 48 -32.81 -20.24 -12.00
C PHE A 48 -32.53 -21.27 -13.10
N CYS A 49 -31.27 -21.65 -13.32
CA CYS A 49 -30.94 -22.63 -14.37
C CYS A 49 -31.59 -24.00 -14.11
N PHE A 50 -31.69 -24.43 -12.84
CA PHE A 50 -32.39 -25.66 -12.52
C PHE A 50 -33.89 -25.57 -12.86
N GLN A 51 -34.52 -24.45 -12.52
CA GLN A 51 -35.92 -24.21 -12.84
C GLN A 51 -36.17 -24.14 -14.34
N ASP A 52 -35.26 -23.51 -15.10
CA ASP A 52 -35.35 -23.36 -16.55
C ASP A 52 -35.27 -24.74 -17.24
N ALA A 53 -34.39 -25.63 -16.76
CA ALA A 53 -34.36 -27.02 -17.18
C ALA A 53 -35.69 -27.76 -16.90
N VAL A 54 -36.29 -27.52 -15.71
CA VAL A 54 -37.59 -28.11 -15.34
C VAL A 54 -38.73 -27.56 -16.19
N TRP A 55 -38.68 -26.29 -16.55
CA TRP A 55 -39.65 -25.65 -17.45
C TRP A 55 -39.64 -26.31 -18.82
N GLU A 56 -38.45 -26.50 -19.40
CA GLU A 56 -38.32 -27.19 -20.69
C GLU A 56 -38.76 -28.66 -20.60
N LEU A 57 -38.37 -29.39 -19.55
CA LEU A 57 -38.82 -30.77 -19.37
C LEU A 57 -40.35 -30.90 -19.32
N SER A 58 -41.03 -29.90 -18.75
CA SER A 58 -42.50 -29.88 -18.68
C SER A 58 -43.19 -29.53 -20.01
N SER A 59 -42.47 -28.97 -20.98
CA SER A 59 -43.00 -28.67 -22.32
C SER A 59 -43.06 -29.93 -23.21
N PHE A 60 -42.28 -30.97 -22.88
CA PHE A 60 -42.24 -32.20 -23.68
C PHE A 60 -43.58 -32.94 -23.68
N GLU A 61 -44.03 -33.35 -24.86
CA GLU A 61 -45.23 -34.16 -25.06
C GLU A 61 -45.24 -35.44 -24.20
N ALA A 62 -44.07 -36.06 -24.00
CA ALA A 62 -43.92 -37.25 -23.17
C ALA A 62 -44.21 -37.01 -21.67
N VAL A 63 -44.10 -35.76 -21.19
CA VAL A 63 -44.46 -35.34 -19.83
C VAL A 63 -45.89 -34.80 -19.80
N GLY A 64 -46.30 -34.03 -20.82
CA GLY A 64 -47.69 -33.89 -21.29
C GLY A 64 -48.78 -33.47 -20.30
N ILE A 65 -48.44 -32.78 -19.20
CA ILE A 65 -49.42 -32.33 -18.19
C ILE A 65 -49.57 -30.80 -18.27
N PRO A 66 -50.66 -30.26 -18.86
CA PRO A 66 -50.86 -28.81 -19.03
C PRO A 66 -50.82 -28.00 -17.74
N SER A 67 -51.34 -28.54 -16.64
CA SER A 67 -51.30 -27.88 -15.33
C SER A 67 -49.87 -27.76 -14.79
N LEU A 68 -49.03 -28.77 -15.03
CA LEU A 68 -47.62 -28.74 -14.64
C LEU A 68 -46.88 -27.69 -15.48
N PHE A 69 -47.11 -27.67 -16.80
CA PHE A 69 -46.46 -26.71 -17.68
C PHE A 69 -46.89 -25.26 -17.38
N PHE A 70 -48.14 -25.05 -16.99
CA PHE A 70 -48.61 -23.75 -16.50
C PHE A 70 -47.89 -23.31 -15.22
N VAL A 71 -47.72 -24.23 -14.26
CA VAL A 71 -47.03 -23.94 -12.99
C VAL A 71 -45.56 -23.63 -13.24
N THR A 72 -44.84 -24.45 -13.99
CA THR A 72 -43.43 -24.21 -14.30
C THR A 72 -43.25 -22.91 -15.09
N SER A 73 -44.15 -22.59 -16.02
CA SER A 73 -44.15 -21.32 -16.77
C SER A 73 -44.36 -20.12 -15.87
N THR A 74 -45.27 -20.24 -14.89
CA THR A 74 -45.46 -19.20 -13.87
C THR A 74 -44.19 -19.00 -13.07
N VAL A 75 -43.56 -20.08 -12.59
CA VAL A 75 -42.32 -20.03 -11.83
C VAL A 75 -41.18 -19.42 -12.67
N PHE A 76 -41.09 -19.74 -13.96
CA PHE A 76 -40.11 -19.14 -14.88
C PHE A 76 -40.21 -17.61 -14.94
N HIS A 77 -41.43 -17.08 -15.09
CA HIS A 77 -41.66 -15.64 -15.11
C HIS A 77 -41.34 -14.99 -13.76
N VAL A 78 -41.73 -15.60 -12.64
CA VAL A 78 -41.36 -15.14 -11.30
C VAL A 78 -39.83 -15.12 -11.15
N CYS A 79 -39.16 -16.18 -11.56
CA CYS A 79 -37.71 -16.30 -11.47
C CYS A 79 -37.02 -15.21 -12.31
N THR A 80 -37.50 -14.97 -13.53
CA THR A 80 -36.99 -13.92 -14.42
C THR A 80 -37.10 -12.52 -13.79
N ILE A 81 -38.26 -12.21 -13.19
CA ILE A 81 -38.49 -10.94 -12.50
C ILE A 81 -37.57 -10.78 -11.27
N VAL A 82 -37.49 -11.81 -10.43
CA VAL A 82 -36.71 -11.74 -9.18
C VAL A 82 -35.20 -11.76 -9.46
N SER A 83 -34.74 -12.40 -10.53
CA SER A 83 -33.33 -12.35 -10.98
C SER A 83 -32.82 -10.94 -11.15
N ALA A 84 -33.64 -10.04 -11.70
CA ALA A 84 -33.25 -8.64 -11.88
C ALA A 84 -32.91 -7.93 -10.56
N TYR A 85 -33.58 -8.30 -9.47
CA TYR A 85 -33.27 -7.77 -8.14
C TYR A 85 -31.93 -8.26 -7.61
N PHE A 86 -31.66 -9.58 -7.67
CA PHE A 86 -30.40 -10.13 -7.19
C PHE A 86 -29.21 -9.56 -7.97
N TRP A 87 -29.40 -9.35 -9.27
CA TRP A 87 -28.44 -8.66 -10.13
C TRP A 87 -28.19 -7.21 -9.71
N LEU A 88 -29.27 -6.44 -9.48
CA LEU A 88 -29.18 -5.06 -9.02
C LEU A 88 -28.50 -4.97 -7.64
N ASP A 89 -28.85 -5.84 -6.68
CA ASP A 89 -28.26 -5.85 -5.35
C ASP A 89 -26.76 -6.18 -5.38
N PHE A 90 -26.37 -7.16 -6.21
CA PHE A 90 -24.97 -7.47 -6.44
C PHE A 90 -24.23 -6.27 -7.03
N LEU A 91 -24.77 -5.66 -8.09
CA LEU A 91 -24.16 -4.52 -8.78
C LEU A 91 -23.95 -3.32 -7.84
N LEU A 92 -24.97 -2.98 -7.03
CA LEU A 92 -24.88 -1.94 -6.01
C LEU A 92 -23.81 -2.26 -4.96
N THR A 93 -23.70 -3.52 -4.54
CA THR A 93 -22.67 -3.93 -3.56
C THR A 93 -21.27 -3.92 -4.15
N PHE A 94 -21.11 -4.34 -5.41
CA PHE A 94 -19.85 -4.34 -6.15
C PHE A 94 -19.29 -2.93 -6.35
N LEU A 95 -20.17 -1.96 -6.56
CA LEU A 95 -19.84 -0.55 -6.79
C LEU A 95 -19.84 0.32 -5.53
N ARG A 96 -19.84 -0.29 -4.32
CA ARG A 96 -19.94 0.40 -3.02
C ARG A 96 -19.04 1.63 -2.82
N LYS A 97 -17.90 1.75 -3.50
CA LYS A 97 -17.05 2.93 -3.41
C LYS A 97 -17.61 4.07 -4.29
N GLY A 98 -18.20 5.09 -3.66
CA GLY A 98 -18.49 6.37 -4.31
C GLY A 98 -19.93 6.62 -4.75
N PHE A 99 -20.87 5.69 -4.48
CA PHE A 99 -22.29 5.88 -4.79
C PHE A 99 -23.14 6.02 -3.53
N GLN A 100 -23.61 7.24 -3.25
CA GLN A 100 -24.34 7.57 -2.02
C GLN A 100 -25.82 7.14 -2.00
N HIS A 101 -26.42 6.87 -3.17
CA HIS A 101 -27.86 6.61 -3.32
C HIS A 101 -28.25 5.12 -3.36
N GLN A 102 -27.39 4.21 -2.87
CA GLN A 102 -27.62 2.76 -2.96
C GLN A 102 -28.95 2.29 -2.36
N LYS A 103 -29.33 2.85 -1.21
CA LYS A 103 -30.58 2.47 -0.53
C LYS A 103 -31.80 2.82 -1.38
N ALA A 104 -31.80 3.98 -2.03
CA ALA A 104 -32.88 4.41 -2.90
C ALA A 104 -33.04 3.47 -4.11
N PHE A 105 -31.93 3.08 -4.75
CA PHE A 105 -31.96 2.13 -5.87
C PHE A 105 -32.45 0.74 -5.46
N ARG A 106 -32.10 0.25 -4.27
CA ARG A 106 -32.64 -1.02 -3.74
C ARG A 106 -34.16 -0.95 -3.55
N VAL A 107 -34.66 0.12 -2.93
CA VAL A 107 -36.10 0.31 -2.72
C VAL A 107 -36.82 0.40 -4.06
N PHE A 108 -36.29 1.19 -5.00
CA PHE A 108 -36.83 1.27 -6.35
C PHE A 108 -36.90 -0.10 -7.03
N GLY A 109 -35.83 -0.90 -6.96
CA GLY A 109 -35.81 -2.27 -7.48
C GLY A 109 -36.90 -3.16 -6.87
N VAL A 110 -37.09 -3.12 -5.55
CA VAL A 110 -38.17 -3.87 -4.86
C VAL A 110 -39.55 -3.44 -5.35
N VAL A 111 -39.79 -2.14 -5.49
CA VAL A 111 -41.09 -1.61 -5.96
C VAL A 111 -41.40 -2.12 -7.36
N ILE A 112 -40.46 -2.04 -8.29
CA ILE A 112 -40.72 -2.49 -9.67
C ILE A 112 -40.93 -4.00 -9.75
N VAL A 113 -40.11 -4.79 -9.04
CA VAL A 113 -40.28 -6.25 -8.95
C VAL A 113 -41.65 -6.60 -8.39
N SER A 114 -42.10 -5.89 -7.35
CA SER A 114 -43.44 -6.10 -6.76
C SER A 114 -44.55 -5.81 -7.75
N LEU A 115 -44.45 -4.71 -8.53
CA LEU A 115 -45.41 -4.38 -9.58
C LEU A 115 -45.48 -5.44 -10.69
N GLN A 116 -44.34 -6.02 -11.05
CA GLN A 116 -44.30 -7.09 -12.06
C GLN A 116 -44.85 -8.42 -11.52
N LEU A 117 -44.61 -8.75 -10.26
CA LEU A 117 -45.21 -9.93 -9.63
C LEU A 117 -46.74 -9.84 -9.59
N ILE A 118 -47.32 -8.64 -9.44
CA ILE A 118 -48.77 -8.44 -9.55
C ILE A 118 -49.28 -8.82 -10.95
N LEU A 119 -48.52 -8.56 -12.01
CA LEU A 119 -48.89 -8.99 -13.37
C LEU A 119 -48.89 -10.53 -13.49
N VAL A 120 -47.94 -11.21 -12.84
CA VAL A 120 -47.91 -12.69 -12.80
C VAL A 120 -49.11 -13.24 -12.04
N VAL A 121 -49.48 -12.64 -10.91
CA VAL A 121 -50.68 -13.03 -10.15
C VAL A 121 -51.95 -12.81 -10.99
N ARG A 122 -52.04 -11.71 -11.73
CA ARG A 122 -53.15 -11.44 -12.65
C ARG A 122 -53.28 -12.51 -13.73
N ASN A 123 -52.17 -13.10 -14.19
CA ASN A 123 -52.16 -14.12 -15.24
C ASN A 123 -53.01 -15.36 -14.90
N PHE A 124 -53.18 -15.69 -13.61
CA PHE A 124 -54.02 -16.80 -13.15
C PHE A 124 -55.51 -16.59 -13.46
N PHE A 125 -55.95 -15.33 -13.46
CA PHE A 125 -57.35 -14.98 -13.66
C PHE A 125 -57.62 -14.54 -15.10
N TYR A 126 -56.63 -13.88 -15.71
CA TYR A 126 -56.72 -13.34 -17.06
C TYR A 126 -55.39 -13.59 -17.78
N PRO A 127 -55.34 -14.48 -18.80
CA PRO A 127 -54.11 -14.79 -19.53
C PRO A 127 -53.62 -13.53 -20.23
N THR A 128 -52.56 -12.94 -19.70
CA THR A 128 -52.03 -11.65 -20.15
C THR A 128 -50.54 -11.72 -20.42
N ILE A 129 -49.81 -12.61 -19.75
CA ILE A 129 -48.40 -12.92 -19.97
C ILE A 129 -48.25 -14.18 -20.83
N PHE A 130 -48.99 -15.23 -20.50
CA PHE A 130 -48.99 -16.46 -21.27
C PHE A 130 -50.27 -17.27 -21.03
N SER A 131 -50.57 -18.16 -21.97
CA SER A 131 -51.57 -19.22 -21.85
C SER A 131 -50.97 -20.55 -22.31
N ILE A 132 -51.58 -21.66 -21.90
CA ILE A 132 -51.22 -23.00 -22.36
C ILE A 132 -52.40 -23.50 -23.20
N SER A 133 -52.13 -23.87 -24.44
CA SER A 133 -53.15 -24.39 -25.35
C SER A 133 -53.49 -25.85 -25.06
N GLU A 134 -54.57 -26.35 -25.65
CA GLU A 134 -55.09 -27.71 -25.42
C GLU A 134 -54.09 -28.81 -25.85
N ASP A 135 -53.21 -28.51 -26.80
CA ASP A 135 -52.10 -29.35 -27.26
C ASP A 135 -50.83 -29.23 -26.39
N ASN A 136 -50.94 -28.65 -25.18
CA ASN A 136 -49.83 -28.40 -24.26
C ASN A 136 -48.75 -27.46 -24.83
N ALA A 137 -49.07 -26.62 -25.81
CA ALA A 137 -48.15 -25.63 -26.34
C ALA A 137 -48.18 -24.32 -25.54
N TYR A 138 -47.02 -23.66 -25.46
CA TYR A 138 -46.89 -22.35 -24.81
C TYR A 138 -47.35 -21.25 -25.77
N VAL A 139 -48.34 -20.46 -25.36
CA VAL A 139 -48.83 -19.31 -26.13
C VAL A 139 -48.43 -18.01 -25.46
N ALA A 140 -47.74 -17.15 -26.22
CA ALA A 140 -47.26 -15.86 -25.76
C ALA A 140 -48.37 -14.80 -25.84
N GLU A 141 -48.73 -14.19 -24.70
CA GLU A 141 -49.78 -13.16 -24.66
C GLU A 141 -49.22 -11.73 -24.73
N SER A 142 -50.13 -10.77 -24.92
CA SER A 142 -49.82 -9.36 -25.19
C SER A 142 -48.90 -8.65 -24.18
N LEU A 143 -48.87 -9.04 -22.90
CA LEU A 143 -47.98 -8.45 -21.88
C LEU A 143 -46.73 -9.27 -21.58
N ARG A 144 -46.46 -10.35 -22.33
CA ARG A 144 -45.24 -11.17 -22.16
C ARG A 144 -43.97 -10.33 -22.26
N TRP A 145 -43.89 -9.45 -23.25
CA TRP A 145 -42.70 -8.61 -23.48
C TRP A 145 -42.43 -7.66 -22.30
N VAL A 146 -43.48 -7.17 -21.63
CA VAL A 146 -43.34 -6.35 -20.42
C VAL A 146 -42.72 -7.18 -19.30
N ALA A 147 -43.26 -8.38 -19.07
CA ALA A 147 -42.78 -9.29 -18.03
C ALA A 147 -41.32 -9.72 -18.27
N MET A 148 -40.90 -9.87 -19.52
CA MET A 148 -39.55 -10.33 -19.86
C MET A 148 -38.51 -9.21 -20.00
N LEU A 149 -38.84 -8.05 -20.59
CA LEU A 149 -37.85 -7.00 -20.86
C LEU A 149 -37.76 -5.93 -19.78
N ALA A 150 -38.87 -5.58 -19.12
CA ALA A 150 -38.87 -4.54 -18.10
C ALA A 150 -37.90 -4.83 -16.92
N PRO A 151 -37.76 -6.08 -16.41
CA PRO A 151 -36.76 -6.39 -15.38
C PRO A 151 -35.33 -6.08 -15.85
N HIS A 152 -34.99 -6.45 -17.09
CA HIS A 152 -33.66 -6.25 -17.67
C HIS A 152 -33.36 -4.78 -17.94
N LEU A 153 -34.34 -4.01 -18.43
CA LEU A 153 -34.19 -2.58 -18.69
C LEU A 153 -33.81 -1.80 -17.43
N ILE A 154 -34.33 -2.19 -16.26
CA ILE A 154 -33.98 -1.56 -14.97
C ILE A 154 -32.52 -1.79 -14.62
N ILE A 155 -32.03 -3.02 -14.80
CA ILE A 155 -30.61 -3.36 -14.58
C ILE A 155 -29.73 -2.53 -15.52
N VAL A 156 -30.16 -2.38 -16.79
CA VAL A 156 -29.42 -1.59 -17.78
C VAL A 156 -29.35 -0.13 -17.38
N VAL A 157 -30.48 0.50 -17.09
CA VAL A 157 -30.52 1.91 -16.70
C VAL A 157 -29.73 2.13 -15.41
N ALA A 158 -29.94 1.30 -14.39
CA ALA A 158 -29.21 1.39 -13.13
C ALA A 158 -27.71 1.21 -13.34
N GLY A 159 -27.31 0.24 -14.15
CA GLY A 159 -25.93 -0.05 -14.46
C GLY A 159 -25.23 1.03 -15.27
N LEU A 160 -25.89 1.62 -16.27
CA LEU A 160 -25.36 2.75 -17.04
C LEU A 160 -25.17 3.99 -16.16
N VAL A 161 -26.17 4.32 -15.32
CA VAL A 161 -26.07 5.42 -14.36
C VAL A 161 -24.88 5.20 -13.41
N MET A 162 -24.73 3.99 -12.89
CA MET A 162 -23.63 3.66 -11.98
C MET A 162 -22.27 3.65 -12.68
N ALA A 163 -22.17 3.13 -13.91
CA ALA A 163 -20.96 3.16 -14.71
C ALA A 163 -20.50 4.62 -14.95
N TYR A 164 -21.43 5.52 -15.27
CA TYR A 164 -21.16 6.94 -15.40
C TYR A 164 -20.55 7.54 -14.11
N PHE A 165 -21.14 7.27 -12.94
CA PHE A 165 -20.60 7.75 -11.66
C PHE A 165 -19.22 7.15 -11.35
N CYS A 166 -19.00 5.88 -11.68
CA CYS A 166 -17.72 5.21 -11.49
C CYS A 166 -16.63 5.87 -12.34
N ILE A 167 -16.90 6.11 -13.63
CA ILE A 167 -15.95 6.76 -14.54
C ILE A 167 -15.65 8.19 -14.07
N LYS A 168 -16.68 8.96 -13.68
CA LYS A 168 -16.52 10.35 -13.26
C LYS A 168 -15.74 10.51 -11.95
N ASN A 169 -15.93 9.61 -10.99
CA ASN A 169 -15.33 9.72 -9.66
C ASN A 169 -14.02 8.93 -9.50
N SER A 170 -13.63 8.11 -10.47
CA SER A 170 -12.39 7.34 -10.34
C SER A 170 -11.18 8.12 -10.84
N ARG A 171 -10.26 8.47 -9.92
CA ARG A 171 -8.92 8.99 -10.25
C ARG A 171 -7.98 7.92 -10.85
N LYS A 172 -8.37 6.65 -10.84
CA LYS A 172 -7.59 5.50 -11.33
C LYS A 172 -8.52 4.38 -11.78
N ASP A 173 -8.34 3.85 -12.98
CA ASP A 173 -9.10 2.68 -13.44
C ASP A 173 -8.73 1.46 -12.56
N ASP A 174 -9.68 0.96 -11.77
CA ASP A 174 -9.51 -0.24 -10.94
C ASP A 174 -10.02 -1.51 -11.62
N GLY A 175 -10.31 -1.42 -12.93
CA GLY A 175 -10.75 -2.53 -13.77
C GLY A 175 -12.21 -2.95 -13.54
N ARG A 176 -12.97 -2.30 -12.63
CA ARG A 176 -14.37 -2.66 -12.35
C ARG A 176 -15.34 -2.30 -13.47
N GLN A 177 -14.93 -1.44 -14.39
CA GLN A 177 -15.79 -0.95 -15.48
C GLN A 177 -16.18 -2.07 -16.45
N PHE A 178 -15.24 -2.95 -16.79
CA PHE A 178 -15.48 -4.04 -17.73
C PHE A 178 -16.48 -5.09 -17.21
N PRO A 179 -16.34 -5.64 -15.99
CA PRO A 179 -17.34 -6.54 -15.43
C PRO A 179 -18.72 -5.89 -15.35
N VAL A 180 -18.81 -4.61 -14.93
CA VAL A 180 -20.08 -3.86 -14.83
C VAL A 180 -20.76 -3.75 -16.18
N LEU A 181 -20.00 -3.40 -17.23
CA LEU A 181 -20.54 -3.25 -18.57
C LEU A 181 -21.03 -4.60 -19.14
N MET A 182 -20.24 -5.65 -18.97
CA MET A 182 -20.64 -7.00 -19.39
C MET A 182 -21.84 -7.53 -18.59
N PHE A 183 -21.90 -7.22 -17.29
CA PHE A 183 -23.06 -7.51 -16.45
C PHE A 183 -24.31 -6.79 -16.99
N VAL A 184 -24.19 -5.55 -17.41
CA VAL A 184 -25.37 -4.80 -17.88
C VAL A 184 -25.83 -5.26 -19.27
N ILE A 185 -24.89 -5.51 -20.17
CA ILE A 185 -25.20 -5.76 -21.58
C ILE A 185 -25.74 -7.18 -21.81
N MET A 186 -25.15 -8.19 -21.16
CA MET A 186 -25.49 -9.60 -21.42
C MET A 186 -26.97 -9.92 -21.18
N PRO A 187 -27.58 -9.59 -20.02
CA PRO A 187 -28.99 -9.87 -19.76
C PRO A 187 -29.94 -9.17 -20.73
N PHE A 188 -29.57 -7.99 -21.23
CA PHE A 188 -30.37 -7.29 -22.21
C PHE A 188 -30.32 -7.95 -23.59
N ILE A 189 -29.11 -8.26 -24.08
CA ILE A 189 -28.94 -8.95 -25.37
C ILE A 189 -29.62 -10.32 -25.34
N PHE A 190 -29.34 -11.12 -24.32
CA PHE A 190 -29.92 -12.44 -24.19
C PHE A 190 -31.43 -12.40 -23.92
N GLY A 191 -31.94 -11.39 -23.21
CA GLY A 191 -33.37 -11.17 -23.04
C GLY A 191 -34.08 -10.90 -24.38
N ILE A 192 -33.45 -10.13 -25.29
CA ILE A 192 -33.97 -9.92 -26.65
C ILE A 192 -33.91 -11.22 -27.46
N LEU A 193 -32.80 -11.96 -27.39
CA LEU A 193 -32.66 -13.24 -28.09
C LEU A 193 -33.68 -14.27 -27.61
N GLN A 194 -33.99 -14.32 -26.30
CA GLN A 194 -35.01 -15.19 -25.73
C GLN A 194 -36.40 -14.94 -26.32
N LEU A 195 -36.72 -13.69 -26.69
CA LEU A 195 -38.00 -13.36 -27.32
C LEU A 195 -38.11 -13.92 -28.74
N GLN A 196 -37.00 -13.90 -29.49
CA GLN A 196 -36.97 -14.40 -30.87
C GLN A 196 -36.86 -15.92 -30.94
N PHE A 197 -36.21 -16.52 -29.95
CA PHE A 197 -35.87 -17.94 -29.91
C PHE A 197 -36.25 -18.53 -28.56
N SER A 198 -37.55 -18.72 -28.36
CA SER A 198 -38.07 -19.19 -27.07
C SER A 198 -37.66 -20.61 -26.67
N GLY A 199 -37.25 -21.44 -27.64
CA GLY A 199 -36.71 -22.79 -27.41
C GLY A 199 -35.20 -22.85 -27.13
N CYS A 200 -34.59 -21.72 -26.74
CA CYS A 200 -33.15 -21.62 -26.45
C CYS A 200 -32.87 -21.06 -25.05
N PRO A 201 -31.73 -21.45 -24.42
CA PRO A 201 -31.28 -21.06 -23.07
C PRO A 201 -31.03 -19.60 -22.75
N PHE A 202 -31.37 -18.66 -23.61
CA PHE A 202 -30.65 -17.39 -23.64
C PHE A 202 -30.61 -16.66 -22.29
N ASN A 203 -31.70 -16.69 -21.51
CA ASN A 203 -31.71 -16.19 -20.14
C ASN A 203 -30.74 -16.95 -19.21
N SER A 204 -30.83 -18.27 -19.11
CA SER A 204 -29.91 -19.09 -18.30
C SER A 204 -28.44 -18.94 -18.73
N MET A 205 -28.19 -18.87 -20.04
CA MET A 205 -26.86 -18.60 -20.59
C MET A 205 -26.32 -17.24 -20.15
N SER A 206 -27.16 -16.20 -20.12
CA SER A 206 -26.79 -14.89 -19.62
C SER A 206 -26.37 -14.91 -18.14
N TYR A 207 -27.16 -15.58 -17.31
CA TYR A 207 -26.86 -15.73 -15.88
C TYR A 207 -25.56 -16.51 -15.65
N PHE A 208 -25.38 -17.59 -16.40
CA PHE A 208 -24.19 -18.41 -16.38
C PHE A 208 -22.94 -17.60 -16.76
N ILE A 209 -22.95 -16.95 -17.92
CA ILE A 209 -21.83 -16.15 -18.42
C ILE A 209 -21.53 -14.97 -17.47
N GLY A 210 -22.56 -14.26 -17.02
CA GLY A 210 -22.42 -13.15 -16.07
C GLY A 210 -21.73 -13.59 -14.78
N CYS A 211 -22.18 -14.69 -14.17
CA CYS A 211 -21.57 -15.24 -12.96
C CYS A 211 -20.12 -15.68 -13.18
N CYS A 212 -19.82 -16.32 -14.32
CA CYS A 212 -18.46 -16.73 -14.69
C CYS A 212 -17.52 -15.54 -14.87
N ILE A 213 -17.95 -14.47 -15.56
CA ILE A 213 -17.15 -13.25 -15.74
C ILE A 213 -16.84 -12.62 -14.39
N VAL A 214 -17.85 -12.46 -13.52
CA VAL A 214 -17.64 -11.92 -12.18
C VAL A 214 -16.72 -12.82 -11.35
N HIS A 215 -16.88 -14.14 -11.44
CA HIS A 215 -16.01 -15.08 -10.74
C HIS A 215 -14.55 -14.91 -11.15
N ILE A 216 -14.27 -14.90 -12.47
CA ILE A 216 -12.94 -14.71 -13.05
C ILE A 216 -12.35 -13.37 -12.63
N PHE A 217 -13.14 -12.29 -12.68
CA PHE A 217 -12.67 -10.96 -12.27
C PHE A 217 -12.28 -10.91 -10.80
N ILE A 218 -13.14 -11.43 -9.91
CA ILE A 218 -12.84 -11.47 -8.47
C ILE A 218 -11.59 -12.34 -8.21
N ALA A 219 -11.49 -13.51 -8.86
CA ALA A 219 -10.34 -14.40 -8.70
C ALA A 219 -9.03 -13.77 -9.22
N ALA A 220 -9.06 -13.13 -10.39
CA ALA A 220 -7.90 -12.43 -10.95
C ALA A 220 -7.44 -11.29 -10.05
N ARG A 221 -8.40 -10.55 -9.46
CA ARG A 221 -8.08 -9.49 -8.50
C ARG A 221 -7.50 -10.02 -7.20
N GLU A 222 -8.08 -11.06 -6.61
CA GLU A 222 -7.55 -11.72 -5.42
C GLU A 222 -6.13 -12.25 -5.68
N HIS A 223 -5.89 -12.82 -6.85
CA HIS A 223 -4.57 -13.29 -7.26
C HIS A 223 -3.57 -12.14 -7.42
N ASN A 224 -3.94 -11.05 -8.09
CA ASN A 224 -3.11 -9.86 -8.21
C ASN A 224 -2.80 -9.21 -6.86
N GLU A 225 -3.78 -9.13 -5.96
CA GLU A 225 -3.58 -8.62 -4.60
C GLU A 225 -2.60 -9.50 -3.81
N ARG A 226 -2.73 -10.83 -3.90
CA ARG A 226 -1.77 -11.78 -3.29
C ARG A 226 -0.37 -11.64 -3.86
N MET A 227 -0.22 -11.63 -5.18
CA MET A 227 1.07 -11.41 -5.84
C MET A 227 1.69 -10.08 -5.44
N THR A 228 0.88 -9.03 -5.30
CA THR A 228 1.35 -7.72 -4.85
C THR A 228 1.86 -7.78 -3.41
N VAL A 229 1.16 -8.46 -2.51
CA VAL A 229 1.59 -8.63 -1.12
C VAL A 229 2.89 -9.44 -1.05
N GLU A 230 2.97 -10.56 -1.75
CA GLU A 230 4.16 -11.42 -1.80
C GLU A 230 5.36 -10.68 -2.41
N ALA A 231 5.15 -9.97 -3.52
CA ALA A 231 6.19 -9.18 -4.17
C ALA A 231 6.70 -8.01 -3.32
N ASN A 232 5.91 -7.52 -2.36
CA ASN A 232 6.24 -6.38 -1.50
C ASN A 232 6.62 -6.76 -0.07
N THR A 233 6.62 -8.04 0.29
CA THR A 233 6.98 -8.51 1.62
C THR A 233 8.26 -9.35 1.61
N ASP A 234 8.99 -9.33 2.72
CA ASP A 234 10.17 -10.17 2.91
C ASP A 234 9.75 -11.61 3.25
N GLY A 235 10.37 -12.58 2.57
CA GLY A 235 9.99 -13.99 2.67
C GLY A 235 10.06 -14.56 4.09
N LEU A 236 11.07 -14.13 4.87
CA LEU A 236 11.33 -14.58 6.23
C LEU A 236 10.50 -13.82 7.27
N THR A 237 10.56 -12.50 7.25
CA THR A 237 10.02 -11.64 8.33
C THR A 237 8.59 -11.18 8.11
N LYS A 238 8.06 -11.30 6.88
CA LYS A 238 6.74 -10.79 6.45
C LYS A 238 6.51 -9.29 6.62
N VAL A 239 7.52 -8.52 7.04
CA VAL A 239 7.49 -7.05 6.91
C VAL A 239 7.70 -6.66 5.45
N PHE A 240 7.55 -5.38 5.11
CA PHE A 240 7.78 -4.95 3.74
C PHE A 240 9.23 -5.19 3.32
N ASN A 241 9.48 -5.51 2.07
CA ASN A 241 10.84 -5.70 1.56
C ASN A 241 11.43 -4.38 1.04
N ARG A 242 12.69 -4.43 0.58
CA ARG A 242 13.39 -3.29 -0.01
C ARG A 242 12.65 -2.70 -1.20
N HIS A 243 12.08 -3.53 -2.08
CA HIS A 243 11.34 -3.06 -3.25
C HIS A 243 10.14 -2.20 -2.85
N ALA A 244 9.37 -2.64 -1.86
CA ALA A 244 8.26 -1.86 -1.32
C ALA A 244 8.69 -0.52 -0.70
N MET A 245 9.90 -0.43 -0.13
CA MET A 245 10.46 0.84 0.35
C MET A 245 10.76 1.78 -0.81
N GLU A 246 11.42 1.27 -1.86
CA GLU A 246 11.78 2.07 -3.05
C GLU A 246 10.54 2.61 -3.78
N GLU A 247 9.46 1.83 -3.86
CA GLU A 247 8.18 2.27 -4.41
C GLU A 247 7.51 3.36 -3.54
N ASP A 248 7.53 3.21 -2.21
CA ASP A 248 7.04 4.25 -1.31
C ASP A 248 7.88 5.53 -1.43
N ALA A 249 9.21 5.42 -1.49
CA ALA A 249 10.10 6.57 -1.67
C ALA A 249 9.81 7.33 -2.98
N LYS A 250 9.56 6.62 -4.10
CA LYS A 250 9.11 7.24 -5.34
C LYS A 250 7.78 7.96 -5.19
N ARG A 251 6.81 7.34 -4.48
CA ARG A 251 5.50 7.96 -4.22
C ARG A 251 5.65 9.27 -3.44
N TYR A 252 6.49 9.28 -2.41
CA TYR A 252 6.68 10.46 -1.56
C TYR A 252 7.52 11.58 -2.20
N ARG A 253 8.15 11.34 -3.37
CA ARG A 253 8.71 12.44 -4.18
C ARG A 253 7.62 13.25 -4.88
N ASN A 254 6.53 12.60 -5.29
CA ASN A 254 5.41 13.26 -5.96
C ASN A 254 4.40 13.85 -4.96
N ASP A 255 4.30 13.27 -3.77
CA ASP A 255 3.46 13.73 -2.66
C ASP A 255 4.34 13.88 -1.41
N PRO A 256 4.87 15.10 -1.15
CA PRO A 256 5.90 15.32 -0.12
C PRO A 256 5.47 14.80 1.26
N LEU A 257 6.44 14.28 2.00
CA LEU A 257 6.23 13.89 3.40
C LEU A 257 5.76 15.07 4.24
N GLU A 258 4.76 14.83 5.08
CA GLU A 258 4.35 15.73 6.16
C GLU A 258 5.49 15.91 7.19
N ASP A 259 5.51 17.04 7.89
CA ASP A 259 6.51 17.35 8.93
C ASP A 259 6.55 16.32 10.08
N SER A 260 5.44 15.60 10.28
CA SER A 260 5.28 14.51 11.24
C SER A 260 6.02 13.22 10.83
N ALA A 261 6.60 13.16 9.63
CA ALA A 261 7.30 11.98 9.16
C ALA A 261 8.67 11.81 9.84
N ILE A 262 8.99 10.58 10.24
CA ILE A 262 10.28 10.22 10.82
C ILE A 262 10.78 8.94 10.15
N VAL A 263 12.03 8.96 9.69
CA VAL A 263 12.72 7.81 9.09
C VAL A 263 13.67 7.21 10.11
N TYR A 264 13.58 5.92 10.37
CA TYR A 264 14.52 5.17 11.22
C TYR A 264 15.34 4.22 10.36
N SER A 265 16.64 4.12 10.66
CA SER A 265 17.55 3.11 10.18
C SER A 265 17.99 2.25 11.35
N ILE A 266 17.84 0.94 11.23
CA ILE A 266 18.02 -0.03 12.31
C ILE A 266 18.87 -1.18 11.80
N ASP A 267 19.86 -1.61 12.58
CA ASP A 267 20.78 -2.68 12.21
C ASP A 267 20.93 -3.67 13.38
N ILE A 268 20.93 -4.97 13.06
CA ILE A 268 21.15 -6.04 14.05
C ILE A 268 22.64 -6.18 14.33
N ASN A 269 23.05 -5.91 15.56
CA ASN A 269 24.42 -6.07 15.99
C ASN A 269 24.80 -7.56 16.16
N GLY A 270 25.93 -7.96 15.60
CA GLY A 270 26.52 -9.27 15.84
C GLY A 270 25.94 -10.41 14.99
N LEU A 271 25.07 -10.12 14.00
CA LEU A 271 24.38 -11.17 13.22
C LEU A 271 25.37 -12.13 12.54
N LYS A 272 26.43 -11.60 11.92
CA LYS A 272 27.46 -12.43 11.27
C LYS A 272 28.13 -13.38 12.27
N GLN A 273 28.51 -12.89 13.45
CA GLN A 273 29.13 -13.72 14.48
C GLN A 273 28.20 -14.83 14.94
N VAL A 274 26.91 -14.56 15.07
CA VAL A 274 25.90 -15.56 15.42
C VAL A 274 25.73 -16.59 14.31
N ASN A 275 25.65 -16.16 13.05
CA ASN A 275 25.61 -17.09 11.91
C ASN A 275 26.84 -18.00 11.88
N ASP A 276 28.03 -17.42 12.05
CA ASP A 276 29.30 -18.14 12.00
C ASP A 276 29.47 -19.11 13.20
N SER A 277 28.92 -18.77 14.38
CA SER A 277 29.14 -19.54 15.62
C SER A 277 28.01 -20.52 15.95
N LEU A 278 26.75 -20.16 15.65
CA LEU A 278 25.54 -20.90 16.05
C LEU A 278 24.69 -21.35 14.85
N GLY A 279 25.14 -21.04 13.63
CA GLY A 279 24.48 -21.42 12.39
C GLY A 279 23.39 -20.45 11.94
N GLN A 280 22.97 -20.61 10.68
CA GLN A 280 22.04 -19.70 10.01
C GLN A 280 20.65 -19.66 10.69
N GLU A 281 20.20 -20.75 11.31
CA GLU A 281 18.93 -20.76 12.03
C GLU A 281 18.94 -19.81 13.24
N ALA A 282 20.07 -19.69 13.94
CA ALA A 282 20.20 -18.75 15.06
C ALA A 282 20.20 -17.30 14.58
N GLY A 283 20.80 -17.01 13.41
CA GLY A 283 20.68 -15.68 12.81
C GLY A 283 19.26 -15.38 12.33
N ASN A 284 18.56 -16.36 11.74
CA ASN A 284 17.15 -16.20 11.38
C ASN A 284 16.28 -15.88 12.60
N GLU A 285 16.55 -16.50 13.76
CA GLU A 285 15.88 -16.18 15.02
C GLU A 285 16.06 -14.69 15.40
N LEU A 286 17.27 -14.14 15.30
CA LEU A 286 17.52 -12.71 15.55
C LEU A 286 16.82 -11.79 14.56
N VAL A 287 16.79 -12.17 13.28
CA VAL A 287 16.12 -11.39 12.23
C VAL A 287 14.61 -11.35 12.47
N LEU A 288 14.01 -12.49 12.81
CA LEU A 288 12.59 -12.58 13.16
C LEU A 288 12.28 -11.79 14.43
N ALA A 289 13.15 -11.88 15.44
CA ALA A 289 13.04 -11.12 16.68
C ALA A 289 13.07 -9.61 16.45
N ALA A 290 14.03 -9.13 15.65
CA ALA A 290 14.14 -7.72 15.30
C ALA A 290 12.86 -7.24 14.59
N ALA A 291 12.40 -7.96 13.57
CA ALA A 291 11.17 -7.62 12.86
C ALA A 291 9.96 -7.54 13.83
N ALA A 292 9.79 -8.52 14.72
CA ALA A 292 8.71 -8.53 15.69
C ALA A 292 8.79 -7.35 16.68
N CYS A 293 9.95 -7.10 17.26
CA CYS A 293 10.17 -5.99 18.21
C CYS A 293 9.93 -4.64 17.55
N ILE A 294 10.43 -4.44 16.32
CA ILE A 294 10.20 -3.22 15.54
C ILE A 294 8.70 -3.06 15.25
N SER A 295 8.02 -4.08 14.74
CA SER A 295 6.58 -4.00 14.47
C SER A 295 5.74 -3.67 15.71
N ARG A 296 6.06 -4.24 16.88
CA ARG A 296 5.35 -3.92 18.14
C ARG A 296 5.63 -2.50 18.64
N ALA A 297 6.86 -2.03 18.49
CA ALA A 297 7.25 -0.70 18.93
C ALA A 297 6.52 0.39 18.11
N PHE A 298 6.45 0.22 16.79
CA PHE A 298 5.88 1.23 15.90
C PHE A 298 4.36 1.06 15.68
N GLY A 299 3.83 -0.15 15.76
CA GLY A 299 2.40 -0.44 15.59
C GLY A 299 1.82 0.15 14.30
N SER A 300 0.63 0.73 14.37
CA SER A 300 -0.03 1.40 13.23
C SER A 300 0.60 2.74 12.83
N LYS A 301 1.59 3.24 13.58
CA LYS A 301 2.24 4.54 13.33
C LYS A 301 3.46 4.43 12.42
N GLY A 302 3.95 3.23 12.13
CA GLY A 302 5.13 3.05 11.28
C GLY A 302 5.03 1.88 10.31
N LYS A 303 5.49 2.09 9.09
CA LYS A 303 5.66 1.05 8.07
C LYS A 303 7.09 0.51 8.16
N VAL A 304 7.22 -0.78 8.44
CA VAL A 304 8.50 -1.46 8.69
C VAL A 304 8.97 -2.16 7.43
N TYR A 305 10.24 -1.98 7.09
CA TYR A 305 10.90 -2.57 5.93
C TYR A 305 12.13 -3.35 6.36
N ARG A 306 12.36 -4.51 5.76
CA ARG A 306 13.68 -5.15 5.74
C ARG A 306 14.42 -4.66 4.50
N TYR A 307 15.40 -3.79 4.73
CA TYR A 307 16.15 -3.11 3.67
C TYR A 307 17.35 -3.92 3.18
N GLY A 308 17.98 -4.68 4.08
CA GLY A 308 19.11 -5.56 3.80
C GLY A 308 19.05 -6.85 4.61
N GLY A 309 20.15 -7.61 4.62
CA GLY A 309 20.21 -8.87 5.37
C GLY A 309 19.97 -8.68 6.87
N GLU A 310 20.66 -7.70 7.46
CA GLU A 310 20.58 -7.32 8.88
C GLU A 310 19.96 -5.92 9.12
N GLU A 311 19.64 -5.20 8.03
CA GLU A 311 19.20 -3.81 8.06
C GLU A 311 17.69 -3.69 7.89
N PHE A 312 17.07 -2.90 8.76
CA PHE A 312 15.68 -2.51 8.74
C PHE A 312 15.53 -1.00 8.60
N MET A 313 14.43 -0.59 8.00
CA MET A 313 14.04 0.81 7.90
C MET A 313 12.60 0.96 8.38
N VAL A 314 12.28 2.08 9.02
CA VAL A 314 10.90 2.40 9.39
C VAL A 314 10.56 3.79 8.91
N LEU A 315 9.43 3.92 8.21
CA LEU A 315 8.81 5.21 7.93
C LEU A 315 7.62 5.39 8.87
N ALA A 316 7.75 6.29 9.84
CA ALA A 316 6.74 6.55 10.86
C ALA A 316 6.11 7.93 10.71
N ARG A 317 4.87 8.09 11.19
CA ARG A 317 4.16 9.38 11.30
C ARG A 317 3.85 9.66 12.77
N PHE A 318 4.49 10.68 13.31
CA PHE A 318 4.38 11.05 14.72
C PHE A 318 4.80 12.50 14.96
N ASP A 319 3.96 13.27 15.63
CA ASP A 319 4.20 14.69 15.90
C ASP A 319 5.19 14.94 17.06
N GLY A 320 5.61 13.89 17.78
CA GLY A 320 6.55 13.97 18.89
C GLY A 320 8.02 13.84 18.49
N ASP A 321 8.88 13.57 19.49
CA ASP A 321 10.33 13.33 19.28
C ASP A 321 10.57 11.87 18.86
N GLY A 322 11.43 11.65 17.87
CA GLY A 322 11.79 10.32 17.37
C GLY A 322 12.48 9.42 18.40
N THR A 323 13.03 10.00 19.47
CA THR A 323 13.52 9.25 20.64
C THR A 323 12.43 8.41 21.32
N PHE A 324 11.15 8.77 21.18
CA PHE A 324 10.04 8.02 21.75
C PHE A 324 10.00 6.57 21.22
N PHE A 325 10.01 6.40 19.90
CA PHE A 325 10.00 5.06 19.31
C PHE A 325 11.33 4.34 19.44
N LYS A 326 12.47 5.06 19.46
CA LYS A 326 13.77 4.45 19.80
C LYS A 326 13.72 3.83 21.20
N THR A 327 13.22 4.57 22.19
CA THR A 327 13.10 4.09 23.58
C THR A 327 12.14 2.91 23.68
N ARG A 328 10.98 3.00 23.03
CA ARG A 328 10.00 1.91 23.01
C ARG A 328 10.57 0.65 22.36
N LEU A 329 11.31 0.78 21.26
CA LEU A 329 11.98 -0.33 20.60
C LEU A 329 13.03 -0.97 21.50
N LEU A 330 13.88 -0.17 22.16
CA LEU A 330 14.86 -0.69 23.11
C LEU A 330 14.19 -1.46 24.27
N ASN A 331 13.03 -1.00 24.75
CA ASN A 331 12.25 -1.73 25.75
C ASN A 331 11.72 -3.08 25.22
N GLU A 332 11.19 -3.15 24.00
CA GLU A 332 10.77 -4.42 23.38
C GLU A 332 11.96 -5.38 23.23
N VAL A 333 13.11 -4.87 22.77
CA VAL A 333 14.36 -5.63 22.61
C VAL A 333 14.85 -6.17 23.96
N SER A 334 14.85 -5.37 25.01
CA SER A 334 15.32 -5.78 26.35
C SER A 334 14.50 -6.91 26.98
N ARG A 335 13.23 -7.04 26.57
CA ARG A 335 12.30 -8.07 27.04
C ARG A 335 12.34 -9.33 26.18
N TRP A 336 12.98 -9.27 25.02
CA TRP A 336 13.05 -10.41 24.12
C TRP A 336 14.09 -11.42 24.62
N GLN A 337 13.72 -12.69 24.57
CA GLN A 337 14.61 -13.82 24.79
C GLN A 337 14.36 -14.87 23.70
N GLY A 338 15.44 -15.34 23.09
CA GLY A 338 15.42 -16.37 22.06
C GLY A 338 15.71 -17.76 22.61
N GLN A 339 15.52 -18.77 21.76
CA GLN A 339 15.88 -20.15 22.10
C GLN A 339 17.36 -20.42 21.81
N LYS A 340 17.87 -19.89 20.71
CA LYS A 340 19.26 -20.04 20.28
C LYS A 340 20.14 -18.88 20.69
N VAL A 341 19.57 -17.66 20.78
CA VAL A 341 20.32 -16.46 21.16
C VAL A 341 19.67 -15.79 22.36
N LYS A 342 20.49 -15.49 23.38
CA LYS A 342 20.01 -14.97 24.66
C LYS A 342 19.63 -13.48 24.63
N GLU A 343 20.22 -12.72 23.72
CA GLU A 343 20.08 -11.28 23.67
C GLU A 343 20.00 -10.79 22.22
N LEU A 344 19.11 -9.83 21.99
CA LEU A 344 19.05 -9.05 20.75
C LEU A 344 19.66 -7.68 21.02
N ALA A 345 20.54 -7.22 20.15
CA ALA A 345 21.12 -5.89 20.22
C ALA A 345 20.90 -5.17 18.88
N LEU A 346 20.36 -3.96 18.94
CA LEU A 346 20.09 -3.14 17.76
C LEU A 346 20.85 -1.84 17.84
N SER A 347 21.31 -1.35 16.70
CA SER A 347 21.77 0.03 16.53
C SER A 347 20.74 0.82 15.75
N ILE A 348 20.39 2.01 16.26
CA ILE A 348 19.21 2.77 15.82
C ILE A 348 19.59 4.23 15.60
N GLY A 349 19.40 4.68 14.36
CA GLY A 349 19.45 6.09 13.96
C GLY A 349 18.12 6.54 13.37
N PHE A 350 17.82 7.84 13.43
CA PHE A 350 16.59 8.39 12.89
C PHE A 350 16.75 9.82 12.39
N ALA A 351 15.89 10.24 11.47
CA ALA A 351 15.83 11.60 10.95
C ALA A 351 14.37 12.05 10.92
N GLU A 352 14.09 13.23 11.47
CA GLU A 352 12.74 13.81 11.52
C GLU A 352 12.56 14.80 10.37
N LYS A 353 11.46 14.69 9.63
CA LYS A 353 11.18 15.53 8.47
C LYS A 353 11.15 17.02 8.83
N ARG A 354 10.56 17.38 9.97
CA ARG A 354 10.55 18.76 10.50
C ARG A 354 11.92 19.42 10.62
N ASN A 355 13.00 18.64 10.84
CA ASN A 355 14.36 19.17 10.96
C ASN A 355 15.03 19.32 9.58
N PHE A 356 14.49 18.69 8.54
CA PHE A 356 15.00 18.72 7.17
C PHE A 356 13.85 18.97 6.15
N PRO A 357 13.26 20.18 6.13
CA PRO A 357 12.06 20.47 5.33
C PRO A 357 12.25 20.32 3.81
N MET A 358 13.49 20.42 3.31
CA MET A 358 13.80 20.25 1.88
C MET A 358 14.12 18.80 1.48
N SER A 359 14.32 17.90 2.44
CA SER A 359 14.80 16.55 2.17
C SER A 359 13.70 15.55 1.81
N ASP A 360 13.95 14.71 0.82
CA ASP A 360 13.08 13.58 0.48
C ASP A 360 13.34 12.37 1.40
N VAL A 361 12.59 11.28 1.18
CA VAL A 361 12.75 10.03 1.95
C VAL A 361 14.18 9.47 1.84
N VAL A 362 14.81 9.60 0.68
CA VAL A 362 16.14 9.05 0.41
C VAL A 362 17.21 9.83 1.16
N GLU A 363 17.10 11.16 1.19
CA GLU A 363 17.99 12.02 1.97
C GLU A 363 17.81 11.80 3.47
N LEU A 364 16.56 11.73 3.97
CA LEU A 364 16.28 11.44 5.38
C LEU A 364 16.84 10.07 5.79
N LYS A 365 16.72 9.05 4.92
CA LYS A 365 17.33 7.74 5.13
C LYS A 365 18.84 7.84 5.29
N ALA A 366 19.52 8.60 4.42
CA ALA A 366 20.97 8.76 4.50
C ALA A 366 21.42 9.38 5.83
N ILE A 367 20.65 10.33 6.36
CA ILE A 367 20.88 10.93 7.68
C ILE A 367 20.67 9.89 8.79
N ALA A 368 19.56 9.16 8.75
CA ALA A 368 19.25 8.10 9.71
C ALA A 368 20.32 6.98 9.71
N ASP A 369 20.80 6.57 8.53
CA ASP A 369 21.88 5.59 8.37
C ASP A 369 23.17 6.08 9.04
N ASN A 370 23.52 7.36 8.87
CA ASN A 370 24.72 7.92 9.50
C ASN A 370 24.60 7.90 11.03
N MET A 371 23.44 8.26 11.58
CA MET A 371 23.19 8.18 13.02
C MET A 371 23.23 6.74 13.52
N MET A 372 22.68 5.78 12.76
CA MET A 372 22.72 4.36 13.10
C MET A 372 24.17 3.85 13.15
N ARG A 373 25.01 4.25 12.20
CA ARG A 373 26.44 3.88 12.19
C ARG A 373 27.20 4.43 13.40
N LEU A 374 26.88 5.64 13.83
CA LEU A 374 27.45 6.22 15.07
C LEU A 374 27.04 5.40 16.29
N ASP A 375 25.76 5.01 16.37
CA ASP A 375 25.22 4.14 17.43
C ASP A 375 25.91 2.75 17.42
N LYS A 376 26.12 2.17 16.23
CA LYS A 376 26.85 0.89 16.01
C LYS A 376 28.30 0.99 16.45
N SER A 377 28.99 2.07 16.10
CA SER A 377 30.37 2.34 16.51
C SER A 377 30.50 2.44 18.03
N ASN A 378 29.58 3.14 18.69
CA ASN A 378 29.54 3.25 20.16
C ASN A 378 29.28 1.90 20.83
N TYR A 379 28.37 1.08 20.29
CA TYR A 379 28.11 -0.27 20.80
C TYR A 379 29.37 -1.14 20.80
N TYR A 380 30.11 -1.20 19.68
CA TYR A 380 31.33 -2.02 19.59
C TYR A 380 32.48 -1.46 20.44
N ARG A 381 32.59 -0.13 20.55
CA ARG A 381 33.57 0.53 21.43
C ARG A 381 33.35 0.13 22.88
N ASN A 382 32.11 0.17 23.36
CA ASN A 382 31.77 -0.15 24.74
C ASN A 382 31.96 -1.64 25.07
N LYS A 383 31.84 -2.54 24.08
CA LYS A 383 32.11 -3.98 24.24
C LYS A 383 33.59 -4.37 24.07
N GLY A 384 34.51 -3.40 23.89
CA GLY A 384 35.95 -3.68 23.77
C GLY A 384 36.36 -4.41 22.48
N VAL A 385 35.52 -4.37 21.43
CA VAL A 385 35.81 -5.03 20.15
C VAL A 385 36.80 -4.18 19.35
N ASP A 386 37.94 -4.78 19.04
CA ASP A 386 39.17 -4.18 18.52
C ASP A 386 39.00 -3.21 17.32
N ARG A 387 39.83 -2.17 17.33
CA ARG A 387 39.80 -0.91 16.57
C ARG A 387 39.90 -1.04 15.03
N ARG A 388 40.06 -2.25 14.49
CA ARG A 388 40.29 -2.47 13.04
C ARG A 388 39.02 -2.35 12.18
N LYS A 389 37.85 -2.77 12.66
CA LYS A 389 36.57 -2.65 11.91
C LYS A 389 35.94 -1.25 12.01
N LEU A 390 36.28 -0.49 13.04
CA LEU A 390 35.85 0.90 13.21
C LEU A 390 36.38 1.80 12.07
N ARG A 391 37.56 1.49 11.51
CA ARG A 391 38.19 2.23 10.41
C ARG A 391 37.40 2.15 9.10
N GLU A 392 36.75 1.03 8.81
CA GLU A 392 35.95 0.84 7.58
C GLU A 392 34.62 1.61 7.67
N ALA A 393 33.96 1.59 8.84
CA ALA A 393 32.75 2.37 9.10
C ALA A 393 33.02 3.89 9.16
N PHE A 394 34.17 4.29 9.73
CA PHE A 394 34.66 5.67 9.67
C PHE A 394 34.95 6.11 8.23
N GLY A 395 35.57 5.25 7.42
CA GLY A 395 35.92 5.56 6.02
C GLY A 395 34.74 5.96 5.15
N ALA A 396 33.54 5.42 5.39
CA ALA A 396 32.34 5.78 4.62
C ALA A 396 31.72 7.13 5.05
N VAL A 397 31.72 7.44 6.36
CA VAL A 397 31.36 8.78 6.87
C VAL A 397 32.36 9.82 6.33
N CYS A 398 33.63 9.43 6.21
CA CYS A 398 34.67 10.26 5.62
C CYS A 398 34.48 10.58 4.14
N ASN A 399 33.74 9.76 3.40
CA ASN A 399 33.48 10.02 1.99
C ASN A 399 32.31 10.99 1.74
N SER A 400 31.44 11.23 2.73
CA SER A 400 30.26 12.12 2.59
C SER A 400 30.50 13.53 3.16
N TYR A 401 31.39 13.65 4.14
CA TYR A 401 31.78 14.92 4.75
C TYR A 401 33.28 15.12 4.55
N THR A 402 33.65 16.28 4.02
CA THR A 402 35.06 16.64 3.78
C THR A 402 35.80 16.96 5.08
N LYS A 403 35.07 17.30 6.15
CA LYS A 403 35.63 17.70 7.44
C LYS A 403 34.67 17.37 8.58
N ILE A 404 35.21 16.83 9.67
CA ILE A 404 34.49 16.49 10.89
C ILE A 404 35.38 16.86 12.09
N LEU A 405 34.88 17.73 12.96
CA LEU A 405 35.58 18.16 14.18
C LEU A 405 34.64 17.99 15.38
N LYS A 406 35.19 17.65 16.54
CA LYS A 406 34.47 17.74 17.81
C LYS A 406 34.99 18.98 18.54
N LEU A 407 34.18 20.02 18.64
CA LEU A 407 34.53 21.28 19.30
C LEU A 407 34.06 21.26 20.74
N ASN A 408 34.86 21.81 21.65
CA ASN A 408 34.41 22.20 22.98
C ASN A 408 34.27 23.72 23.00
N LEU A 409 33.02 24.19 23.05
CA LEU A 409 32.73 25.62 22.98
C LEU A 409 33.14 26.37 24.26
N ALA A 410 33.34 25.69 25.40
CA ALA A 410 33.74 26.34 26.65
C ALA A 410 35.25 26.61 26.69
N THR A 411 36.05 25.63 26.30
CA THR A 411 37.52 25.69 26.35
C THR A 411 38.17 26.19 25.05
N ASP A 412 37.38 26.43 24.01
CA ASP A 412 37.85 26.78 22.65
C ASP A 412 38.73 25.70 21.99
N THR A 413 38.72 24.47 22.50
CA THR A 413 39.52 23.36 21.96
C THR A 413 38.73 22.51 20.98
N PHE A 414 39.42 21.72 20.17
CA PHE A 414 38.76 20.75 19.29
C PHE A 414 39.57 19.47 19.08
N ASP A 415 38.86 18.35 18.91
CA ASP A 415 39.42 17.09 18.46
C ASP A 415 39.16 16.90 16.96
N ILE A 416 40.21 16.53 16.23
CA ILE A 416 40.10 16.26 14.80
C ILE A 416 39.62 14.83 14.58
N VAL A 417 38.37 14.71 14.12
CA VAL A 417 37.80 13.43 13.69
C VAL A 417 38.21 13.16 12.24
N GLN A 418 38.09 14.16 11.37
CA GLN A 418 38.51 14.13 9.97
C GLN A 418 38.76 15.54 9.43
N MET A 419 39.87 15.71 8.73
CA MET A 419 40.26 16.97 8.11
C MET A 419 41.36 16.70 7.09
N ASP A 420 41.33 17.40 5.95
CA ASP A 420 42.38 17.36 4.93
C ASP A 420 43.76 17.67 5.58
N PRO A 421 44.79 16.84 5.36
CA PRO A 421 46.11 17.02 5.97
C PRO A 421 46.76 18.39 5.71
N SER A 422 46.47 19.01 4.56
CA SER A 422 46.99 20.34 4.22
C SER A 422 46.44 21.46 5.09
N GLU A 423 45.34 21.22 5.80
CA GLU A 423 44.75 22.15 6.75
C GLU A 423 45.32 22.03 8.17
N ARG A 424 46.14 21.01 8.43
CA ARG A 424 46.79 20.77 9.73
C ARG A 424 48.19 21.37 9.82
N ASP A 425 48.68 21.99 8.76
CA ASP A 425 50.00 22.61 8.71
C ASP A 425 50.01 23.94 9.51
N PRO A 426 50.83 24.08 10.57
CA PRO A 426 50.96 25.33 11.32
C PRO A 426 51.38 26.51 10.45
N ARG A 427 52.17 26.27 9.38
CA ARG A 427 52.57 27.30 8.41
C ARG A 427 51.41 27.77 7.53
N ARG A 428 50.30 27.03 7.53
CA ARG A 428 49.03 27.36 6.87
C ARG A 428 47.95 27.68 7.90
N GLY A 429 48.33 28.30 9.02
CA GLY A 429 47.43 28.89 10.02
C GLY A 429 46.59 27.90 10.81
N PHE A 430 47.06 26.66 10.95
CA PHE A 430 46.51 25.74 11.94
C PHE A 430 46.67 26.31 13.36
N SER A 431 45.64 26.16 14.20
CA SER A 431 45.63 26.56 15.61
C SER A 431 45.02 25.45 16.45
N THR A 432 45.39 25.35 17.73
CA THR A 432 44.78 24.46 18.73
C THR A 432 43.44 25.00 19.25
N GLU A 433 43.20 26.30 19.03
CA GLU A 433 41.94 27.00 19.30
C GLU A 433 41.05 26.96 18.04
N HIS A 434 39.82 26.48 18.16
CA HIS A 434 38.95 26.34 16.97
C HIS A 434 38.48 27.67 16.41
N SER A 435 38.24 28.67 17.27
CA SER A 435 37.87 30.04 16.87
C SER A 435 38.94 30.66 15.96
N LYS A 436 40.19 30.64 16.40
CA LYS A 436 41.36 31.16 15.69
C LYS A 436 41.67 30.36 14.43
N TRP A 437 41.44 29.05 14.46
CA TRP A 437 41.57 28.22 13.28
C TRP A 437 40.53 28.58 12.19
N LEU A 438 39.26 28.76 12.55
CA LEU A 438 38.20 29.17 11.61
C LEU A 438 38.45 30.57 11.04
N GLU A 439 38.98 31.48 11.86
CA GLU A 439 39.41 32.81 11.41
C GLU A 439 40.54 32.74 10.38
N ASN A 440 41.59 31.96 10.67
CA ASN A 440 42.69 31.73 9.74
C ASN A 440 42.21 31.03 8.46
N TYR A 441 41.28 30.08 8.58
CA TYR A 441 40.69 29.37 7.45
C TYR A 441 40.00 30.35 6.48
N ALA A 442 39.22 31.29 7.00
CA ALA A 442 38.57 32.31 6.18
C ALA A 442 39.58 33.30 5.58
N ARG A 443 40.53 33.80 6.37
CA ARG A 443 41.51 34.83 5.95
C ARG A 443 42.54 34.34 4.94
N GLN A 444 42.80 33.03 4.89
CA GLN A 444 43.67 32.42 3.88
C GLN A 444 42.98 32.22 2.52
N GLY A 445 41.80 32.81 2.31
CA GLY A 445 41.09 32.75 1.05
C GLY A 445 40.50 31.37 0.75
N ARG A 446 40.25 30.53 1.76
CA ARG A 446 39.53 29.25 1.57
C ARG A 446 38.02 29.43 1.55
N VAL A 447 37.53 30.56 2.06
CA VAL A 447 36.14 31.02 1.92
C VAL A 447 36.11 32.04 0.78
N TYR A 448 35.06 31.98 -0.05
CA TYR A 448 34.85 32.95 -1.12
C TYR A 448 34.72 34.37 -0.54
N ILE A 449 35.29 35.36 -1.21
CA ILE A 449 35.54 36.69 -0.62
C ILE A 449 34.27 37.36 -0.09
N ASP A 450 33.15 37.23 -0.80
CA ASP A 450 31.87 37.82 -0.39
C ASP A 450 31.25 37.14 0.84
N ASP A 451 31.61 35.87 1.09
CA ASP A 451 31.03 35.07 2.16
C ASP A 451 31.86 35.16 3.45
N VAL A 452 33.09 35.72 3.40
CA VAL A 452 34.02 35.79 4.56
C VAL A 452 33.39 36.48 5.76
N LYS A 453 32.73 37.62 5.56
CA LYS A 453 32.13 38.39 6.66
C LYS A 453 31.03 37.58 7.35
N ASN A 454 30.14 36.97 6.58
CA ASN A 454 29.07 36.14 7.12
C ASN A 454 29.65 34.88 7.78
N PHE A 455 30.61 34.21 7.14
CA PHE A 455 31.27 33.02 7.69
C PHE A 455 31.88 33.30 9.07
N LEU A 456 32.67 34.38 9.21
CA LEU A 456 33.28 34.75 10.49
C LEU A 456 32.23 35.08 11.56
N GLN A 457 31.14 35.75 11.16
CA GLN A 457 30.05 36.05 12.08
C GLN A 457 29.34 34.78 12.57
N GLN A 458 29.07 33.83 11.67
CA GLN A 458 28.39 32.57 12.00
C GLN A 458 29.29 31.59 12.79
N THR A 459 30.60 31.69 12.64
CA THR A 459 31.59 30.82 13.29
C THR A 459 32.22 31.40 14.55
N ASP A 460 31.88 32.64 14.88
CA ASP A 460 32.30 33.30 16.11
C ASP A 460 31.90 32.50 17.35
N LEU A 461 32.83 32.37 18.31
CA LEU A 461 32.67 31.52 19.49
C LEU A 461 31.48 31.94 20.35
N GLU A 462 31.27 33.24 20.55
CA GLU A 462 30.13 33.73 21.33
C GLU A 462 28.81 33.50 20.59
N ASN A 463 28.79 33.68 19.28
CA ASN A 463 27.60 33.40 18.48
C ASN A 463 27.28 31.91 18.49
N LEU A 464 28.27 31.02 18.37
CA LEU A 464 28.06 29.58 18.50
C LEU A 464 27.52 29.21 19.89
N ARG A 465 28.10 29.76 20.97
CA ARG A 465 27.57 29.57 22.33
C ARG A 465 26.11 30.02 22.42
N LYS A 466 25.77 31.23 21.95
CA LYS A 466 24.39 31.75 21.94
C LYS A 466 23.42 30.86 21.17
N HIS A 467 23.85 30.28 20.06
CA HIS A 467 23.04 29.35 19.26
C HIS A 467 22.63 28.12 20.07
N PHE A 468 23.54 27.55 20.86
CA PHE A 468 23.29 26.32 21.61
C PHE A 468 22.72 26.55 23.01
N VAL A 469 22.96 27.70 23.67
CA VAL A 469 22.39 28.03 25.00
C VAL A 469 20.85 28.09 24.97
N ASN A 470 20.25 28.52 23.86
CA ASN A 470 18.78 28.62 23.71
C ASN A 470 18.08 27.29 23.37
N GLY A 471 18.67 26.14 23.71
CA GLY A 471 18.04 24.83 23.49
C GLY A 471 18.09 24.29 22.05
N ARG A 472 18.72 24.98 21.09
CA ARG A 472 18.86 24.45 19.72
C ARG A 472 19.76 23.22 19.71
N LYS A 473 19.29 22.14 19.06
CA LYS A 473 20.02 20.87 18.92
C LYS A 473 21.06 20.92 17.77
N SER A 474 20.85 21.80 16.80
CA SER A 474 21.71 21.97 15.63
C SER A 474 21.73 23.42 15.13
N PHE A 475 22.77 23.75 14.37
CA PHE A 475 22.93 25.01 13.67
C PHE A 475 23.65 24.74 12.34
N SER A 476 23.14 25.28 11.23
CA SER A 476 23.74 25.05 9.91
C SER A 476 23.70 26.31 9.05
N PHE A 477 24.71 26.50 8.23
CA PHE A 477 24.74 27.56 7.23
C PHE A 477 25.54 27.14 6.00
N VAL A 478 25.20 27.75 4.87
CA VAL A 478 25.86 27.49 3.58
C VAL A 478 26.86 28.62 3.31
N TYR A 479 28.02 28.27 2.77
CA TYR A 479 29.02 29.21 2.31
C TYR A 479 29.73 28.66 1.08
N ARG A 480 30.32 29.54 0.26
CA ARG A 480 31.15 29.14 -0.86
C ARG A 480 32.61 29.02 -0.41
N LYS A 481 33.27 27.93 -0.78
CA LYS A 481 34.69 27.70 -0.52
C LYS A 481 35.49 27.73 -1.82
N ASN A 482 36.71 28.24 -1.74
CA ASN A 482 37.66 28.21 -2.85
C ASN A 482 38.40 26.87 -2.85
N THR A 483 38.35 26.17 -3.97
CA THR A 483 39.05 24.90 -4.20
C THR A 483 40.04 25.05 -5.36
N LYS A 484 40.92 24.06 -5.56
CA LYS A 484 41.84 24.04 -6.72
C LYS A 484 41.12 24.02 -8.08
N LEU A 485 39.85 23.61 -8.11
CA LEU A 485 39.03 23.45 -9.31
C LEU A 485 38.04 24.61 -9.53
N GLY A 486 38.03 25.62 -8.64
CA GLY A 486 37.10 26.75 -8.67
C GLY A 486 36.35 26.93 -7.36
N VAL A 487 35.20 27.60 -7.41
CA VAL A 487 34.36 27.90 -6.24
C VAL A 487 33.31 26.80 -6.09
N GLU A 488 33.19 26.25 -4.89
CA GLU A 488 32.24 25.18 -4.56
C GLU A 488 31.33 25.60 -3.40
N THR A 489 30.06 25.23 -3.44
CA THR A 489 29.13 25.44 -2.32
C THR A 489 29.35 24.38 -1.25
N ALA A 490 29.50 24.80 0.00
CA ALA A 490 29.65 23.92 1.15
C ALA A 490 28.57 24.21 2.19
N LEU A 491 28.03 23.14 2.78
CA LEU A 491 27.17 23.20 3.95
C LEU A 491 28.02 22.93 5.19
N MET A 492 28.01 23.84 6.15
CA MET A 492 28.55 23.63 7.48
C MET A 492 27.41 23.37 8.46
N GLU A 493 27.49 22.27 9.20
CA GLU A 493 26.50 21.87 10.20
C GLU A 493 27.18 21.62 11.53
N LEU A 494 26.69 22.25 12.59
CA LEU A 494 27.06 22.01 13.96
C LEU A 494 25.92 21.31 14.69
N LEU A 495 26.22 20.17 15.31
CA LEU A 495 25.27 19.32 16.01
C LEU A 495 25.73 19.12 17.45
N ARG A 496 24.83 19.15 18.43
CA ARG A 496 25.19 18.77 19.81
C ARG A 496 25.75 17.35 19.82
N ALA A 497 26.89 17.16 20.49
CA ALA A 497 27.39 15.82 20.75
C ALA A 497 26.49 15.11 21.78
N SER A 498 26.54 13.78 21.81
CA SER A 498 25.75 12.98 22.76
C SER A 498 26.11 13.26 24.22
N ASP A 499 27.32 13.77 24.46
CA ASP A 499 27.87 14.19 25.75
C ASP A 499 27.78 15.72 25.97
N TYR A 500 26.92 16.43 25.23
CA TYR A 500 26.71 17.86 25.43
C TYR A 500 26.04 18.13 26.78
N THR A 501 26.66 19.01 27.58
CA THR A 501 26.10 19.59 28.82
C THR A 501 26.37 21.08 28.84
N ASP A 502 25.66 21.85 29.67
CA ASP A 502 25.91 23.30 29.79
C ASP A 502 27.33 23.59 30.35
N GLU A 503 27.87 22.68 31.16
CA GLU A 503 29.24 22.72 31.69
C GLU A 503 30.29 22.22 30.69
N SER A 504 29.90 21.36 29.73
CA SER A 504 30.77 20.81 28.68
C SER A 504 30.04 20.84 27.32
N PRO A 505 29.98 22.01 26.66
CA PRO A 505 29.20 22.22 25.44
C PRO A 505 29.92 21.65 24.22
N ASN A 506 29.98 20.32 24.14
CA ASN A 506 30.64 19.59 23.06
C ASN A 506 29.73 19.50 21.83
N VAL A 507 30.20 20.00 20.69
CA VAL A 507 29.46 19.96 19.42
C VAL A 507 30.29 19.32 18.32
N PHE A 508 29.65 18.61 17.41
CA PHE A 508 30.29 18.14 16.18
C PHE A 508 30.07 19.15 15.06
N LEU A 509 31.15 19.57 14.43
CA LEU A 509 31.14 20.37 13.20
C LEU A 509 31.37 19.44 12.01
N TYR A 510 30.46 19.47 11.06
CA TYR A 510 30.50 18.74 9.80
C TYR A 510 30.56 19.73 8.64
N VAL A 511 31.41 19.45 7.64
CA VAL A 511 31.44 20.21 6.38
C VAL A 511 31.21 19.27 5.21
N LYS A 512 30.11 19.49 4.49
CA LYS A 512 29.74 18.74 3.28
C LYS A 512 29.91 19.61 2.05
N SER A 513 30.59 19.07 1.06
CA SER A 513 30.60 19.59 -0.31
C SER A 513 29.22 19.36 -0.94
N MET A 514 28.53 20.44 -1.32
CA MET A 514 27.28 20.35 -2.05
C MET A 514 27.66 20.31 -3.53
N ASN A 515 27.73 19.12 -4.12
CA ASN A 515 27.94 18.97 -5.56
C ASN A 515 26.86 19.76 -6.31
N THR A 516 27.17 20.97 -6.76
CA THR A 516 26.47 21.57 -7.88
C THR A 516 26.92 20.78 -9.09
N SER A 517 26.05 19.93 -9.60
CA SER A 517 26.04 19.57 -11.02
C SER A 517 25.84 20.85 -11.83
N VAL A 518 26.88 21.67 -11.95
CA VAL A 518 26.99 22.60 -13.06
C VAL A 518 27.35 21.70 -14.22
N LYS A 519 26.31 21.27 -14.96
CA LYS A 519 26.50 20.87 -16.35
C LYS A 519 27.35 21.96 -16.98
N LYS A 520 28.55 21.63 -17.45
CA LYS A 520 29.19 22.42 -18.49
C LYS A 520 28.18 22.47 -19.63
N SER A 521 27.64 23.66 -19.87
CA SER A 521 27.10 24.01 -21.18
C SER A 521 28.30 24.10 -22.11
N ASP A 522 28.53 23.05 -22.88
CA ASP A 522 29.20 23.13 -24.17
C ASP A 522 28.11 23.09 -25.25
#